data_AF-A0A2T3ZYD4-F1
#
_entry.id   AF-A0A2T3ZYD4-F1
#
_cell.length_a   1.000
_cell.length_b   1.000
_cell.length_c   1.000
_cell.angle_alpha   90.00
_cell.angle_beta   90.00
_cell.angle_gamma   90.00
#
_symmetry.space_group_name_H-M   'P 1'
#
loop_
_entity.id
_entity.type
_entity.pdbx_description
1 polymer ?
#
loop_
_entity_poly.entity_id
_entity_poly.type
_entity_poly.pdbx_seq_one_letter_code
_entity_poly.pdbx_strand_id
1 'polypeptide(L)'
;MGSELGLTADSKPAARLNGIGIWWICWTTGWTLLLLWGMGFLIYQRRMPMLRIRGIGLSLSAISLLHLYWISVQLGYVLGPLYPGDTQYWIMGTYLPLGIGLFHASNTRFLHVAQRQKQYIDRADILNASAAAKLSNNGDILSRFRRLDHTTKVVILVGSGMFFQLFMAVFMFLISRKWHSSWGIPGTEVSGTEMEQKVQMGRGWEWWPSVLWLFFWAWIVAPFTLWRARDIRDTQGWRTQTIWCAISGLQAAPMWLIALYVPGMEAINHQWIPPQWIALSIWLMEIFTVFLPCWEVLCHQSLCQETLNTIEQWENNKTGLGKAIRSFKSKSTIIDSIKTGWRSTNSSIKTSSVESILTLSALEYVLERNPEPLQQFSALRDFSGENIAFLTSVGEWKSSFPASVRSRSGVVSEDTKRELVRERFNRALRIYTEYISASDAAFPINISSVQLKKLESIFEGPARCMYGEKQAVNPATLFNYPEWNKAASVASCCEASKSVSEKDSVSGDCVQYWGDIPEDFDHGVFDDAEKSIKYLVLTNTWPKFVRDRRDSMESFENAGSTETGGSMCFPRPSKQ
;
A
#
# COMPACT_ATOMS: atom_id res chain seq x y z
N MET A 1 -19.49 -11.49 -40.55
CA MET A 1 -18.71 -11.05 -39.37
C MET A 1 -17.36 -10.50 -39.83
N GLY A 2 -17.02 -9.26 -39.45
CA GLY A 2 -15.71 -8.64 -39.70
C GLY A 2 -14.65 -8.95 -38.63
N SER A 3 -13.38 -8.70 -38.91
CA SER A 3 -12.27 -8.88 -37.94
C SER A 3 -12.56 -8.13 -36.63
N GLU A 4 -11.80 -8.42 -35.55
CA GLU A 4 -11.87 -7.63 -34.31
C GLU A 4 -11.64 -6.12 -34.53
N LEU A 5 -11.03 -5.71 -35.64
CA LEU A 5 -10.84 -4.30 -36.03
C LEU A 5 -11.92 -3.73 -36.97
N GLY A 6 -13.06 -4.41 -37.14
CA GLY A 6 -14.12 -3.97 -38.06
C GLY A 6 -13.68 -3.98 -39.53
N LEU A 7 -12.82 -4.92 -39.93
CA LEU A 7 -12.41 -5.16 -41.31
C LEU A 7 -13.34 -6.18 -41.97
N THR A 8 -13.62 -5.96 -43.25
CA THR A 8 -14.31 -6.89 -44.14
C THR A 8 -13.33 -7.35 -45.23
N ALA A 9 -13.66 -8.44 -45.94
CA ALA A 9 -12.88 -8.91 -47.09
C ALA A 9 -12.66 -7.81 -48.14
N ASP A 10 -13.64 -6.90 -48.30
CA ASP A 10 -13.61 -5.80 -49.27
C ASP A 10 -12.92 -4.52 -48.77
N SER A 11 -12.33 -4.55 -47.57
CA SER A 11 -11.68 -3.36 -47.00
C SER A 11 -10.40 -3.00 -47.74
N LYS A 12 -10.25 -1.73 -48.12
CA LYS A 12 -9.02 -1.23 -48.78
C LYS A 12 -7.86 -1.15 -47.78
N PRO A 13 -6.61 -1.47 -48.20
CA PRO A 13 -5.41 -1.37 -47.36
C PRO A 13 -4.94 0.10 -47.24
N ALA A 14 -5.79 0.96 -46.68
CA ALA A 14 -5.54 2.37 -46.48
C ALA A 14 -6.07 2.81 -45.12
N ALA A 15 -5.45 3.84 -44.52
CA ALA A 15 -5.92 4.40 -43.27
C ALA A 15 -7.33 4.99 -43.40
N ARG A 16 -8.21 4.71 -42.44
CA ARG A 16 -9.57 5.25 -42.40
C ARG A 16 -9.58 6.64 -41.76
N LEU A 17 -9.34 7.68 -42.54
CA LEU A 17 -9.29 9.08 -42.09
C LEU A 17 -10.62 9.84 -42.28
N ASN A 18 -11.74 9.16 -42.03
CA ASN A 18 -13.05 9.81 -41.97
C ASN A 18 -13.25 10.53 -40.62
N GLY A 19 -14.38 11.24 -40.43
CA GLY A 19 -14.66 11.97 -39.18
C GLY A 19 -14.55 11.12 -37.91
N ILE A 20 -14.95 9.84 -37.97
CA ILE A 20 -14.80 8.88 -36.87
C ILE A 20 -13.33 8.60 -36.58
N GLY A 21 -12.51 8.36 -37.62
CA GLY A 21 -11.08 8.14 -37.46
C GLY A 21 -10.35 9.34 -36.87
N ILE A 22 -10.68 10.56 -37.31
CA ILE A 22 -10.12 11.80 -36.75
C ILE A 22 -10.48 11.93 -35.27
N TRP A 23 -11.73 11.64 -34.89
CA TRP A 23 -12.15 11.67 -33.50
C TRP A 23 -11.34 10.70 -32.62
N TRP A 24 -11.15 9.45 -33.07
CA TRP A 24 -10.35 8.47 -32.33
C TRP A 24 -8.88 8.88 -32.18
N ILE A 25 -8.28 9.50 -33.21
CA ILE A 25 -6.91 10.04 -33.13
C ILE A 25 -6.83 11.17 -32.09
N CYS A 26 -7.74 12.14 -32.16
CA CYS A 26 -7.77 13.27 -31.22
C CYS A 26 -8.00 12.79 -29.78
N TRP A 27 -8.94 11.87 -29.57
CA TRP A 27 -9.21 11.27 -28.27
C TRP A 27 -8.00 10.53 -27.72
N THR A 28 -7.37 9.69 -28.54
CA THR A 28 -6.16 8.94 -28.15
C THR A 28 -5.04 9.89 -27.75
N THR A 29 -4.80 10.93 -28.55
CA THR A 29 -3.74 11.91 -28.32
C THR A 29 -3.98 12.71 -27.04
N GLY A 30 -5.19 13.27 -26.88
CA GLY A 30 -5.56 14.07 -25.71
C GLY A 30 -5.48 13.26 -24.42
N TRP A 31 -6.00 12.03 -24.44
CA TRP A 31 -5.96 11.15 -23.27
C TRP A 31 -4.54 10.70 -22.92
N THR A 32 -3.71 10.37 -23.92
CA THR A 32 -2.30 10.00 -23.71
C THR A 32 -1.53 11.14 -23.03
N LEU A 33 -1.69 12.38 -23.51
CA LEU A 33 -1.03 13.55 -22.90
C LEU A 33 -1.48 13.77 -21.45
N LEU A 34 -2.78 13.66 -21.18
CA LEU A 34 -3.33 13.81 -19.83
C LEU A 34 -2.79 12.72 -18.89
N LEU A 35 -2.73 11.48 -19.34
CA LEU A 35 -2.21 10.35 -18.57
C LEU A 35 -0.72 10.55 -18.27
N LEU A 36 0.09 10.90 -19.28
CA LEU A 36 1.52 11.16 -19.11
C LEU A 36 1.77 12.31 -18.11
N TRP A 37 0.94 13.35 -18.14
CA TRP A 37 1.04 14.43 -17.15
C TRP A 37 0.73 13.94 -15.73
N GLY A 38 -0.35 13.16 -15.54
CA GLY A 38 -0.68 12.56 -14.25
C GLY A 38 0.43 11.63 -13.74
N MET A 39 0.96 10.75 -14.60
CA MET A 39 2.09 9.89 -14.26
C MET A 39 3.34 10.69 -13.89
N GLY A 40 3.65 11.75 -14.65
CA GLY A 40 4.76 12.66 -14.37
C GLY A 40 4.64 13.35 -13.02
N PHE A 41 3.43 13.81 -12.66
CA PHE A 41 3.15 14.40 -11.34
C PHE A 41 3.41 13.41 -10.20
N LEU A 42 2.95 12.16 -10.32
CA LEU A 42 3.19 11.12 -9.30
C LEU A 42 4.68 10.77 -9.17
N ILE A 43 5.41 10.74 -10.30
CA ILE A 43 6.86 10.51 -10.29
C ILE A 43 7.59 11.68 -9.61
N TYR A 44 7.16 12.91 -9.86
CA TYR A 44 7.72 14.10 -9.20
C TYR A 44 7.50 14.03 -7.68
N GLN A 45 6.28 13.69 -7.24
CA GLN A 45 5.91 13.60 -5.82
C GLN A 45 6.24 12.26 -5.14
N ARG A 46 6.96 11.36 -5.81
CA ARG A 46 7.25 9.98 -5.35
C ARG A 46 7.91 9.85 -3.97
N ARG A 47 8.50 10.93 -3.47
CA ARG A 47 9.15 10.98 -2.15
C ARG A 47 8.15 11.04 -0.99
N MET A 48 6.89 11.38 -1.25
CA MET A 48 5.86 11.43 -0.21
C MET A 48 5.59 10.04 0.37
N PRO A 49 5.49 9.88 1.71
CA PRO A 49 5.31 8.58 2.35
C PRO A 49 4.14 7.76 1.79
N MET A 50 3.01 8.40 1.52
CA MET A 50 1.82 7.77 0.91
C MET A 50 2.12 7.07 -0.42
N LEU A 51 2.83 7.74 -1.34
CA LEU A 51 3.16 7.17 -2.65
C LEU A 51 4.29 6.13 -2.54
N ARG A 52 5.16 6.31 -1.56
CA ARG A 52 6.30 5.43 -1.33
C ARG A 52 5.89 4.06 -0.78
N ILE A 53 4.96 4.03 0.19
CA ILE A 53 4.39 2.80 0.74
C ILE A 53 3.68 2.00 -0.37
N ARG A 54 3.01 2.70 -1.28
CA ARG A 54 2.33 2.11 -2.41
C ARG A 54 3.26 1.51 -3.47
N GLY A 55 4.45 2.06 -3.64
CA GLY A 55 5.40 1.57 -4.63
C GLY A 55 4.93 1.78 -6.06
N ILE A 56 4.70 3.04 -6.41
CA ILE A 56 4.10 3.47 -7.68
C ILE A 56 4.81 2.93 -8.95
N GLY A 57 6.06 2.46 -8.86
CA GLY A 57 6.77 1.89 -10.01
C GLY A 57 6.05 0.70 -10.65
N LEU A 58 5.52 -0.22 -9.84
CA LEU A 58 4.77 -1.38 -10.35
C LEU A 58 3.43 -0.96 -10.96
N SER A 59 2.68 -0.06 -10.30
CA SER A 59 1.42 0.43 -10.84
C SER A 59 1.61 1.23 -12.13
N LEU A 60 2.62 2.09 -12.20
CA LEU A 60 2.90 2.88 -13.40
C LEU A 60 3.35 2.00 -14.57
N SER A 61 4.17 0.97 -14.30
CA SER A 61 4.56 -0.01 -15.33
C SER A 61 3.36 -0.81 -15.85
N ALA A 62 2.45 -1.20 -14.96
CA ALA A 62 1.20 -1.85 -15.34
C ALA A 62 0.35 -0.94 -16.24
N ILE A 63 0.16 0.31 -15.82
CA ILE A 63 -0.59 1.31 -16.59
C ILE A 63 0.07 1.60 -17.94
N SER A 64 1.40 1.67 -18.03
CA SER A 64 2.08 1.84 -19.32
C SER A 64 1.75 0.72 -20.31
N LEU A 65 1.78 -0.55 -19.88
CA LEU A 65 1.43 -1.68 -20.75
C LEU A 65 -0.04 -1.68 -21.14
N LEU A 66 -0.94 -1.42 -20.18
CA LEU A 66 -2.37 -1.30 -20.45
C LEU A 66 -2.68 -0.14 -21.40
N HIS A 67 -1.96 0.97 -21.27
CA HIS A 67 -2.11 2.14 -22.13
C HIS A 67 -1.61 1.89 -23.54
N LEU A 68 -0.51 1.14 -23.72
CA LEU A 68 -0.04 0.72 -25.04
C LEU A 68 -1.07 -0.18 -25.74
N TYR A 69 -1.71 -1.09 -25.00
CA TYR A 69 -2.85 -1.85 -25.50
C TYR A 69 -4.01 -0.92 -25.87
N TRP A 70 -4.35 0.03 -24.98
CA TRP A 70 -5.44 0.99 -25.20
C TRP A 70 -5.23 1.81 -26.47
N ILE A 71 -4.06 2.42 -26.66
CA ILE A 71 -3.69 3.17 -27.87
C ILE A 71 -3.86 2.29 -29.12
N SER A 72 -3.34 1.06 -29.06
CA SER A 72 -3.39 0.12 -30.18
C SER A 72 -4.83 -0.19 -30.59
N VAL A 73 -5.73 -0.34 -29.61
CA VAL A 73 -7.16 -0.59 -29.85
C VAL A 73 -7.87 0.66 -30.35
N GLN A 74 -7.63 1.84 -29.77
CA GLN A 74 -8.30 3.06 -30.23
C GLN A 74 -7.92 3.45 -31.65
N LEU A 75 -6.65 3.24 -32.03
CA LEU A 75 -6.19 3.43 -33.39
C LEU A 75 -6.50 2.23 -34.30
N GLY A 76 -7.01 1.12 -33.75
CA GLY A 76 -7.34 -0.09 -34.49
C GLY A 76 -8.38 0.14 -35.59
N TYR A 77 -9.33 1.06 -35.37
CA TYR A 77 -10.27 1.47 -36.43
C TYR A 77 -9.57 2.14 -37.62
N VAL A 78 -8.60 3.02 -37.34
CA VAL A 78 -7.91 3.85 -38.35
C VAL A 78 -6.83 3.05 -39.07
N LEU A 79 -5.98 2.37 -38.30
CA LEU A 79 -4.76 1.70 -38.76
C LEU A 79 -4.95 0.21 -38.99
N GLY A 80 -6.07 -0.37 -38.56
CA GLY A 80 -6.36 -1.80 -38.73
C GLY A 80 -6.16 -2.35 -40.14
N PRO A 81 -6.57 -1.65 -41.22
CA PRO A 81 -6.33 -2.12 -42.59
C PRO A 81 -4.84 -2.19 -42.97
N LEU A 82 -3.99 -1.42 -42.30
CA LEU A 82 -2.55 -1.35 -42.55
C LEU A 82 -1.75 -2.34 -41.69
N TYR A 83 -2.31 -2.83 -40.59
CA TYR A 83 -1.61 -3.75 -39.71
C TYR A 83 -1.36 -5.12 -40.36
N PRO A 84 -0.20 -5.74 -40.11
CA PRO A 84 0.00 -7.16 -40.34
C PRO A 84 -1.04 -7.99 -39.58
N GLY A 85 -1.47 -9.12 -40.15
CA GLY A 85 -2.57 -9.92 -39.60
C GLY A 85 -2.27 -10.59 -38.24
N ASP A 86 -0.99 -10.77 -37.91
CA ASP A 86 -0.51 -11.31 -36.64
C ASP A 86 -0.36 -10.25 -35.53
N THR A 87 -0.37 -8.96 -35.88
CA THR A 87 -0.15 -7.86 -34.92
C THR A 87 -1.20 -7.83 -33.81
N GLN A 88 -2.46 -8.11 -34.17
CA GLN A 88 -3.56 -8.20 -33.20
C GLN A 88 -3.30 -9.28 -32.14
N TYR A 89 -2.76 -10.43 -32.56
CA TYR A 89 -2.47 -11.55 -31.68
C TYR A 89 -1.44 -11.18 -30.62
N TRP A 90 -0.36 -10.51 -31.02
CA TRP A 90 0.69 -10.09 -30.09
C TRP A 90 0.24 -8.99 -29.15
N ILE A 91 -0.52 -7.99 -29.63
CA ILE A 91 -1.02 -6.89 -28.79
C ILE A 91 -1.92 -7.43 -27.68
N MET A 92 -2.87 -8.30 -28.01
CA MET A 92 -3.77 -8.95 -27.06
C MET A 92 -3.07 -9.99 -26.18
N GLY A 93 -2.13 -10.76 -26.74
CA GLY A 93 -1.41 -11.83 -26.04
C GLY A 93 -0.31 -11.35 -25.08
N THR A 94 0.14 -10.08 -25.20
CA THR A 94 1.24 -9.52 -24.40
C THR A 94 0.81 -8.34 -23.54
N TYR A 95 0.45 -7.20 -24.14
CA TYR A 95 0.24 -5.95 -23.40
C TYR A 95 -0.89 -6.05 -22.36
N LEU A 96 -2.04 -6.60 -22.77
CA LEU A 96 -3.19 -6.76 -21.89
C LEU A 96 -2.90 -7.68 -20.68
N PRO A 97 -2.49 -8.94 -20.87
CA PRO A 97 -2.30 -9.85 -19.74
C PRO A 97 -1.09 -9.50 -18.86
N LEU A 98 -0.01 -8.95 -19.44
CA LEU A 98 1.12 -8.47 -18.64
C LEU A 98 0.75 -7.23 -17.82
N GLY A 99 -0.01 -6.30 -18.43
CA GLY A 99 -0.53 -5.12 -17.75
C GLY A 99 -1.45 -5.47 -16.58
N ILE A 100 -2.42 -6.38 -16.79
CA ILE A 100 -3.32 -6.88 -15.74
C ILE A 100 -2.53 -7.61 -14.65
N GLY A 101 -1.59 -8.49 -15.01
CA GLY A 101 -0.76 -9.22 -14.05
C GLY A 101 0.03 -8.28 -13.12
N LEU A 102 0.73 -7.29 -13.70
CA LEU A 102 1.46 -6.28 -12.92
C LEU A 102 0.53 -5.43 -12.05
N PHE A 103 -0.67 -5.11 -12.54
CA PHE A 103 -1.68 -4.38 -11.78
C PHE A 103 -2.13 -5.16 -10.53
N HIS A 104 -2.38 -6.46 -10.67
CA HIS A 104 -2.70 -7.33 -9.52
C HIS A 104 -1.52 -7.48 -8.56
N ALA A 105 -0.27 -7.53 -9.06
CA ALA A 105 0.91 -7.51 -8.21
C ALA A 105 0.94 -6.24 -7.34
N SER A 106 0.67 -5.09 -7.95
CA SER A 106 0.58 -3.81 -7.27
C SER A 106 -0.53 -3.79 -6.21
N ASN A 107 -1.71 -4.34 -6.50
CA ASN A 107 -2.82 -4.38 -5.54
C ASN A 107 -2.60 -5.40 -4.40
N THR A 108 -1.82 -6.46 -4.63
CA THR A 108 -1.50 -7.42 -3.57
C THR A 108 -0.59 -6.81 -2.51
N ARG A 109 0.24 -5.83 -2.89
CA ARG A 109 1.07 -5.06 -1.95
C ARG A 109 0.23 -4.32 -0.91
N PHE A 110 -0.91 -3.76 -1.29
CA PHE A 110 -1.86 -3.10 -0.37
C PHE A 110 -2.26 -4.03 0.77
N LEU A 111 -2.77 -5.22 0.42
CA LEU A 111 -3.24 -6.21 1.38
C LEU A 111 -2.11 -6.66 2.30
N HIS A 112 -0.90 -6.81 1.77
CA HIS A 112 0.27 -7.18 2.56
C HIS A 112 0.65 -6.10 3.59
N VAL A 113 0.70 -4.83 3.17
CA VAL A 113 1.00 -3.70 4.08
C VAL A 113 -0.07 -3.60 5.17
N ALA A 114 -1.35 -3.69 4.80
CA ALA A 114 -2.44 -3.63 5.76
C ALA A 114 -2.40 -4.79 6.78
N GLN A 115 -2.05 -6.00 6.35
CA GLN A 115 -1.89 -7.15 7.26
C GLN A 115 -0.70 -6.99 8.19
N ARG A 116 0.46 -6.55 7.67
CA ARG A 116 1.67 -6.33 8.47
C ARG A 116 1.48 -5.22 9.51
N GLN A 117 0.78 -4.14 9.16
CA GLN A 117 0.53 -3.04 10.09
C GLN A 117 -0.35 -3.43 11.30
N LYS A 118 -1.20 -4.46 11.19
CA LYS A 118 -1.96 -5.00 12.33
C LYS A 118 -1.08 -5.48 13.49
N GLN A 119 0.18 -5.85 13.21
CA GLN A 119 1.12 -6.31 14.23
C GLN A 119 1.38 -5.28 15.34
N TYR A 120 1.17 -3.99 15.05
CA TYR A 120 1.33 -2.91 16.02
C TYR A 120 0.12 -2.70 16.95
N ILE A 121 -0.92 -3.52 16.78
CA ILE A 121 -2.08 -3.59 17.67
C ILE A 121 -2.02 -4.90 18.47
N ASP A 122 -1.78 -6.02 17.77
CA ASP A 122 -1.84 -7.37 18.34
C ASP A 122 -0.52 -7.79 19.02
N ARG A 123 0.13 -6.89 19.77
CA ARG A 123 1.43 -7.11 20.45
C ARG A 123 1.47 -8.40 21.29
N ALA A 124 0.31 -8.87 21.75
CA ALA A 124 0.14 -10.10 22.53
C ALA A 124 0.23 -11.41 21.71
N ASP A 125 -0.16 -11.41 20.44
CA ASP A 125 -0.23 -12.64 19.62
C ASP A 125 1.11 -13.00 18.95
N ILE A 126 2.01 -12.02 18.75
CA ILE A 126 3.34 -12.25 18.14
C ILE A 126 4.26 -13.05 19.07
N LEU A 127 4.15 -12.83 20.38
CA LEU A 127 4.87 -13.62 21.39
C LEU A 127 4.41 -15.08 21.38
N ASN A 128 3.14 -15.34 21.07
CA ASN A 128 2.59 -16.70 20.94
C ASN A 128 2.91 -17.36 19.58
N ALA A 129 2.93 -16.58 18.49
CA ALA A 129 3.24 -17.08 17.15
C ALA A 129 4.72 -17.40 16.94
N SER A 130 5.62 -16.63 17.55
CA SER A 130 7.07 -16.88 17.49
C SER A 130 7.50 -18.13 18.28
N ALA A 131 6.76 -18.49 19.33
CA ALA A 131 6.93 -19.76 20.05
C ALA A 131 6.43 -20.97 19.24
N ALA A 132 5.38 -20.79 18.42
CA ALA A 132 4.81 -21.86 17.60
C ALA A 132 5.56 -22.13 16.27
N ALA A 133 6.40 -21.20 15.81
CA ALA A 133 7.09 -21.29 14.51
C ALA A 133 8.39 -22.12 14.51
N LYS A 134 8.75 -22.77 15.63
CA LYS A 134 9.84 -23.75 15.68
C LYS A 134 9.29 -25.17 15.56
N LEU A 135 8.85 -25.58 14.38
CA LEU A 135 8.83 -27.01 14.06
C LEU A 135 8.88 -27.27 12.54
N SER A 136 9.59 -28.34 12.20
CA SER A 136 9.70 -29.00 10.88
C SER A 136 10.70 -28.40 9.87
N ASN A 137 11.96 -28.79 10.04
CA ASN A 137 12.97 -28.79 8.97
C ASN A 137 12.78 -30.03 8.09
N ASN A 138 12.04 -29.91 6.99
CA ASN A 138 12.04 -30.89 5.91
C ASN A 138 12.35 -30.19 4.58
N GLY A 139 13.37 -30.70 3.87
CA GLY A 139 14.04 -30.08 2.73
C GLY A 139 13.29 -30.18 1.40
N ASP A 140 12.02 -29.80 1.37
CA ASP A 140 11.19 -29.83 0.16
C ASP A 140 11.03 -28.42 -0.48
N ILE A 141 10.89 -28.36 -1.80
CA ILE A 141 10.76 -27.08 -2.55
C ILE A 141 9.52 -26.30 -2.07
N LEU A 142 8.46 -27.03 -1.69
CA LEU A 142 7.23 -26.45 -1.17
C LEU A 142 7.42 -25.83 0.22
N SER A 143 8.26 -26.42 1.08
CA SER A 143 8.58 -25.87 2.40
C SER A 143 9.46 -24.62 2.28
N ARG A 144 10.39 -24.60 1.31
CA ARG A 144 11.18 -23.42 0.96
C ARG A 144 10.29 -22.29 0.43
N PHE A 145 9.35 -22.59 -0.47
CA PHE A 145 8.38 -21.59 -0.94
C PHE A 145 7.50 -21.06 0.20
N ARG A 146 7.01 -21.93 1.08
CA ARG A 146 6.21 -21.52 2.25
C ARG A 146 7.00 -20.64 3.24
N ARG A 147 8.33 -20.73 3.26
CA ARG A 147 9.22 -19.92 4.10
C ARG A 147 9.60 -18.56 3.49
N LEU A 148 9.35 -18.33 2.21
CA LEU A 148 9.63 -17.05 1.56
C LEU A 148 8.76 -15.93 2.13
N ASP A 149 9.32 -14.72 2.11
CA ASP A 149 8.59 -13.52 2.50
C ASP A 149 7.38 -13.31 1.58
N HIS A 150 6.27 -12.81 2.13
CA HIS A 150 5.01 -12.74 1.38
C HIS A 150 5.15 -11.91 0.09
N THR A 151 5.93 -10.83 0.12
CA THR A 151 6.25 -10.03 -1.07
C THR A 151 6.95 -10.86 -2.15
N THR A 152 7.95 -11.67 -1.77
CA THR A 152 8.69 -12.54 -2.68
C THR A 152 7.80 -13.62 -3.28
N LYS A 153 6.92 -14.23 -2.47
CA LYS A 153 5.94 -15.22 -2.95
C LYS A 153 5.03 -14.64 -4.03
N VAL A 154 4.54 -13.42 -3.81
CA VAL A 154 3.65 -12.76 -4.77
C VAL A 154 4.37 -12.41 -6.06
N VAL A 155 5.60 -11.89 -5.98
CA VAL A 155 6.39 -11.58 -7.19
C VAL A 155 6.73 -12.84 -7.97
N ILE A 156 7.12 -13.93 -7.30
CA ILE A 156 7.36 -15.22 -7.96
C ILE A 156 6.08 -15.75 -8.60
N LEU A 157 4.95 -15.71 -7.89
CA LEU A 157 3.68 -16.24 -8.39
C LEU A 157 3.17 -15.44 -9.58
N VAL A 158 3.11 -14.10 -9.46
CA VAL A 158 2.70 -13.23 -10.58
C VAL A 158 3.69 -13.33 -11.74
N GLY A 159 5.00 -13.30 -11.48
CA GLY A 159 6.04 -13.43 -12.50
C GLY A 159 5.98 -14.77 -13.23
N SER A 160 5.74 -15.87 -12.52
CA SER A 160 5.54 -17.20 -13.12
C SER A 160 4.28 -17.26 -13.98
N GLY A 161 3.19 -16.62 -13.54
CA GLY A 161 1.96 -16.52 -14.33
C GLY A 161 2.15 -15.68 -15.60
N MET A 162 2.85 -14.55 -15.50
CA MET A 162 3.20 -13.72 -16.65
C MET A 162 4.11 -14.46 -17.65
N PHE A 163 5.10 -15.20 -17.14
CA PHE A 163 5.97 -16.04 -17.97
C PHE A 163 5.17 -17.15 -18.66
N PHE A 164 4.31 -17.85 -17.91
CA PHE A 164 3.47 -18.91 -18.44
C PHE A 164 2.53 -18.38 -19.53
N GLN A 165 1.93 -17.21 -19.34
CA GLN A 165 1.11 -16.55 -20.36
C GLN A 165 1.92 -16.26 -21.63
N LEU A 166 3.10 -15.65 -21.50
CA LEU A 166 3.95 -15.35 -22.66
C LEU A 166 4.37 -16.64 -23.38
N PHE A 167 4.73 -17.66 -22.61
CA PHE A 167 5.07 -18.98 -23.14
C PHE A 167 3.90 -19.60 -23.91
N MET A 168 2.67 -19.55 -23.36
CA MET A 168 1.47 -20.03 -24.05
C MET A 168 1.19 -19.24 -25.33
N ALA A 169 1.37 -17.91 -25.33
CA ALA A 169 1.19 -17.09 -26.53
C ALA A 169 2.22 -17.45 -27.62
N VAL A 170 3.49 -17.58 -27.26
CA VAL A 170 4.55 -18.02 -28.18
C VAL A 170 4.28 -19.43 -28.69
N PHE A 171 3.90 -20.35 -27.81
CA PHE A 171 3.61 -21.75 -28.16
C PHE A 171 2.45 -21.85 -29.17
N MET A 172 1.35 -21.15 -28.93
CA MET A 172 0.19 -21.13 -29.83
C MET A 172 0.54 -20.49 -31.18
N PHE A 173 1.34 -19.42 -31.19
CA PHE A 173 1.83 -18.79 -32.41
C PHE A 173 2.63 -19.78 -33.27
N LEU A 174 3.59 -20.49 -32.66
CA LEU A 174 4.47 -21.42 -33.38
C LEU A 174 3.74 -22.66 -33.93
N ILE A 175 2.70 -23.13 -33.22
CA ILE A 175 1.98 -24.36 -33.57
C ILE A 175 0.90 -24.11 -34.61
N SER A 176 0.28 -22.94 -34.63
CA SER A 176 -0.78 -22.66 -35.59
C SER A 176 -0.19 -22.34 -36.96
N ARG A 177 -0.61 -23.10 -37.97
CA ARG A 177 -0.31 -22.85 -39.39
C ARG A 177 -1.02 -21.60 -39.94
N LYS A 178 -1.78 -20.91 -39.10
CA LYS A 178 -2.43 -19.63 -39.43
C LYS A 178 -1.43 -18.53 -39.74
N TRP A 179 -0.30 -18.49 -39.03
CA TRP A 179 0.72 -17.43 -39.16
C TRP A 179 1.97 -17.88 -39.92
N HIS A 180 2.01 -19.15 -40.35
CA HIS A 180 3.16 -19.78 -40.97
C HIS A 180 2.74 -20.53 -42.24
N SER A 181 3.36 -20.22 -43.38
CA SER A 181 3.02 -20.88 -44.65
C SER A 181 3.52 -22.33 -44.75
N SER A 182 4.66 -22.63 -44.11
CA SER A 182 5.41 -23.89 -44.30
C SER A 182 5.25 -24.93 -43.19
N TRP A 183 4.87 -24.54 -41.96
CA TRP A 183 4.77 -25.47 -40.82
C TRP A 183 3.61 -25.14 -39.89
N GLY A 184 3.23 -26.10 -39.05
CA GLY A 184 2.16 -25.98 -38.07
C GLY A 184 1.17 -27.14 -38.17
N ILE A 185 0.14 -27.14 -37.33
CA ILE A 185 -0.90 -28.18 -37.34
C ILE A 185 -1.74 -28.06 -38.64
N PRO A 186 -1.83 -29.13 -39.45
CA PRO A 186 -2.72 -29.16 -40.61
C PRO A 186 -4.17 -28.94 -40.21
N GLY A 187 -4.89 -28.07 -40.93
CA GLY A 187 -6.29 -27.71 -40.64
C GLY A 187 -6.49 -26.38 -39.92
N THR A 188 -5.42 -25.68 -39.50
CA THR A 188 -5.48 -24.28 -39.03
C THR A 188 -5.07 -23.27 -40.11
N GLU A 189 -4.94 -23.72 -41.35
CA GLU A 189 -4.50 -22.91 -42.49
C GLU A 189 -5.58 -21.90 -42.89
N VAL A 190 -5.13 -20.72 -43.31
CA VAL A 190 -6.02 -19.67 -43.80
C VAL A 190 -5.72 -19.40 -45.26
N SER A 191 -6.72 -19.62 -46.11
CA SER A 191 -6.66 -19.42 -47.56
C SER A 191 -7.52 -18.22 -47.98
N GLY A 192 -7.14 -17.55 -49.07
CA GLY A 192 -7.89 -16.41 -49.62
C GLY A 192 -7.00 -15.23 -49.95
N THR A 193 -7.62 -14.08 -50.23
CA THR A 193 -6.94 -12.78 -50.39
C THR A 193 -6.29 -12.32 -49.08
N GLU A 194 -5.31 -11.41 -49.14
CA GLU A 194 -4.60 -10.92 -47.94
C GLU A 194 -5.56 -10.36 -46.88
N MET A 195 -6.63 -9.67 -47.30
CA MET A 195 -7.63 -9.12 -46.37
C MET A 195 -8.55 -10.19 -45.79
N GLU A 196 -8.94 -11.20 -46.56
CA GLU A 196 -9.68 -12.36 -46.04
C GLU A 196 -8.83 -13.12 -45.02
N GLN A 197 -7.54 -13.31 -45.31
CA GLN A 197 -6.62 -13.94 -44.39
C GLN A 197 -6.52 -13.15 -43.09
N LYS A 198 -6.36 -11.82 -43.14
CA LYS A 198 -6.35 -10.94 -41.95
C LYS A 198 -7.63 -11.05 -41.12
N VAL A 199 -8.81 -11.12 -41.76
CA VAL A 199 -10.08 -11.28 -41.05
C VAL A 199 -10.15 -12.62 -40.31
N GLN A 200 -9.69 -13.70 -40.94
CA GLN A 200 -9.66 -15.03 -40.33
C GLN A 200 -8.57 -15.18 -39.26
N MET A 201 -7.45 -14.46 -39.38
CA MET A 201 -6.38 -14.43 -38.38
C MET A 201 -6.89 -13.96 -37.01
N GLY A 202 -7.79 -12.99 -36.99
CA GLY A 202 -8.44 -12.47 -35.79
C GLY A 202 -9.47 -13.41 -35.12
N ARG A 203 -9.64 -14.66 -35.58
CA ARG A 203 -10.62 -15.60 -34.99
C ARG A 203 -10.09 -17.01 -34.86
N GLY A 204 -10.30 -17.68 -33.74
CA GLY A 204 -10.02 -19.11 -33.64
C GLY A 204 -9.74 -19.57 -32.23
N TRP A 205 -9.44 -20.85 -32.09
CA TRP A 205 -9.17 -21.47 -30.80
C TRP A 205 -7.82 -21.01 -30.21
N GLU A 206 -6.93 -20.44 -31.02
CA GLU A 206 -5.61 -19.95 -30.60
C GLU A 206 -5.69 -18.81 -29.57
N TRP A 207 -6.86 -18.17 -29.48
CA TRP A 207 -7.17 -17.09 -28.55
C TRP A 207 -7.57 -17.57 -27.16
N TRP A 208 -7.89 -18.87 -27.01
CA TRP A 208 -8.40 -19.44 -25.77
C TRP A 208 -7.53 -19.13 -24.54
N PRO A 209 -6.18 -19.24 -24.58
CA PRO A 209 -5.36 -18.90 -23.42
C PRO A 209 -5.54 -17.45 -22.95
N SER A 210 -5.58 -16.49 -23.89
CA SER A 210 -5.77 -15.06 -23.58
C SER A 210 -7.15 -14.79 -23.00
N VAL A 211 -8.19 -15.43 -23.53
CA VAL A 211 -9.57 -15.32 -23.01
C VAL A 211 -9.68 -15.89 -21.61
N LEU A 212 -9.17 -17.11 -21.41
CA LEU A 212 -9.18 -17.79 -20.11
C LEU A 212 -8.47 -16.95 -19.05
N TRP A 213 -7.32 -16.36 -19.40
CA TRP A 213 -6.56 -15.49 -18.50
C TRP A 213 -7.34 -14.23 -18.14
N LEU A 214 -7.98 -13.57 -19.12
CA LEU A 214 -8.82 -12.40 -18.89
C LEU A 214 -9.97 -12.72 -17.92
N PHE A 215 -10.66 -13.85 -18.11
CA PHE A 215 -11.71 -14.31 -17.20
C PHE A 215 -11.19 -14.63 -15.81
N PHE A 216 -10.05 -15.31 -15.69
CA PHE A 216 -9.45 -15.65 -14.41
C PHE A 216 -9.19 -14.39 -13.57
N TRP A 217 -8.60 -13.34 -14.15
CA TRP A 217 -8.35 -12.10 -13.41
C TRP A 217 -9.63 -11.35 -13.07
N ALA A 218 -10.51 -11.16 -14.05
CA ALA A 218 -11.72 -10.37 -13.86
C ALA A 218 -12.77 -11.04 -12.97
N TRP A 219 -12.93 -12.37 -13.03
CA TRP A 219 -14.04 -13.06 -12.39
C TRP A 219 -13.65 -13.96 -11.22
N ILE A 220 -12.36 -14.24 -11.01
CA ILE A 220 -11.89 -14.98 -9.83
C ILE A 220 -11.07 -14.05 -8.93
N VAL A 221 -10.02 -13.43 -9.47
CA VAL A 221 -9.10 -12.62 -8.66
C VAL A 221 -9.71 -11.29 -8.22
N ALA A 222 -10.42 -10.59 -9.11
CA ALA A 222 -11.02 -9.30 -8.75
C ALA A 222 -12.11 -9.44 -7.65
N PRO A 223 -13.07 -10.39 -7.71
CA PRO A 223 -14.00 -10.63 -6.60
C PRO A 223 -13.33 -11.05 -5.30
N PHE A 224 -12.30 -11.90 -5.37
CA PHE A 224 -11.50 -12.25 -4.19
C PHE A 224 -10.83 -11.02 -3.57
N THR A 225 -10.27 -10.13 -4.40
CA THR A 225 -9.64 -8.89 -3.97
C THR A 225 -10.66 -7.93 -3.33
N LEU A 226 -11.85 -7.80 -3.94
CA LEU A 226 -12.97 -7.03 -3.38
C LEU A 226 -13.37 -7.54 -2.00
N TRP A 227 -13.51 -8.86 -1.86
CA TRP A 227 -13.87 -9.49 -0.59
C TRP A 227 -12.81 -9.26 0.48
N ARG A 228 -11.52 -9.37 0.15
CA ARG A 228 -10.42 -9.09 1.09
C ARG A 228 -10.30 -7.61 1.46
N ALA A 229 -10.60 -6.70 0.52
CA ALA A 229 -10.49 -5.26 0.74
C ALA A 229 -11.67 -4.65 1.53
N ARG A 230 -12.78 -5.38 1.70
CA ARG A 230 -14.04 -4.83 2.27
C ARG A 230 -13.88 -4.28 3.68
N ASP A 231 -13.08 -4.94 4.52
CA ASP A 231 -12.91 -4.62 5.94
C ASP A 231 -11.75 -3.64 6.22
N ILE A 232 -10.99 -3.25 5.20
CA ILE A 232 -9.88 -2.29 5.33
C ILE A 232 -10.43 -0.88 5.13
N ARG A 233 -10.17 0.04 6.07
CA ARG A 233 -10.61 1.43 6.01
C ARG A 233 -9.40 2.37 6.00
N ASP A 234 -8.78 2.55 4.85
CA ASP A 234 -7.60 3.40 4.72
C ASP A 234 -7.95 4.89 4.52
N THR A 235 -7.02 5.76 4.89
CA THR A 235 -7.12 7.22 4.68
C THR A 235 -6.44 7.70 3.40
N GLN A 236 -5.83 6.79 2.64
CA GLN A 236 -5.01 7.06 1.45
C GLN A 236 -5.72 6.61 0.16
N GLY A 237 -7.04 6.41 0.22
CA GLY A 237 -7.96 5.89 -0.81
C GLY A 237 -7.47 4.73 -1.68
N TRP A 238 -6.51 3.95 -1.20
CA TRP A 238 -5.97 2.78 -1.88
C TRP A 238 -7.02 1.67 -1.98
N ARG A 239 -7.86 1.50 -0.95
CA ARG A 239 -9.03 0.60 -1.01
C ARG A 239 -10.03 1.08 -2.06
N THR A 240 -10.35 2.37 -2.06
CA THR A 240 -11.31 2.97 -3.01
C THR A 240 -10.86 2.74 -4.44
N GLN A 241 -9.59 3.01 -4.75
CA GLN A 241 -9.02 2.68 -6.04
C GLN A 241 -9.15 1.19 -6.37
N THR A 242 -8.76 0.30 -5.45
CA THR A 242 -8.76 -1.14 -5.68
C THR A 242 -10.18 -1.63 -6.02
N ILE A 243 -11.18 -1.13 -5.29
CA ILE A 243 -12.59 -1.44 -5.52
C ILE A 243 -13.04 -0.95 -6.89
N TRP A 244 -12.81 0.32 -7.21
CA TRP A 244 -13.27 0.90 -8.48
C TRP A 244 -12.57 0.28 -9.70
N CYS A 245 -11.29 -0.05 -9.59
CA CYS A 245 -10.58 -0.76 -10.66
C CYS A 245 -11.11 -2.18 -10.86
N ALA A 246 -11.37 -2.91 -9.76
CA ALA A 246 -11.94 -4.25 -9.82
C ALA A 246 -13.34 -4.25 -10.47
N ILE A 247 -14.21 -3.31 -10.08
CA ILE A 247 -15.54 -3.14 -10.68
C ILE A 247 -15.45 -2.80 -12.16
N SER A 248 -14.54 -1.88 -12.53
CA SER A 248 -14.36 -1.43 -13.92
C SER A 248 -13.94 -2.57 -14.85
N GLY A 249 -13.20 -3.56 -14.35
CA GLY A 249 -12.76 -4.74 -15.11
C GLY A 249 -13.85 -5.79 -15.36
N LEU A 250 -14.91 -5.83 -14.55
CA LEU A 250 -15.91 -6.91 -14.63
C LEU A 250 -16.68 -6.93 -15.95
N GLN A 251 -16.97 -5.75 -16.53
CA GLN A 251 -17.73 -5.66 -17.78
C GLN A 251 -16.92 -6.06 -19.02
N ALA A 252 -15.58 -5.98 -18.95
CA ALA A 252 -14.71 -6.01 -20.12
C ALA A 252 -14.88 -7.28 -20.96
N ALA A 253 -14.77 -8.46 -20.33
CA ALA A 253 -14.89 -9.74 -21.01
C ALA A 253 -16.32 -10.03 -21.51
N PRO A 254 -17.39 -9.86 -20.69
CA PRO A 254 -18.76 -10.01 -21.17
C PRO A 254 -19.10 -9.12 -22.37
N MET A 255 -18.79 -7.83 -22.29
CA MET A 255 -19.13 -6.89 -23.36
C MET A 255 -18.35 -7.14 -24.64
N TRP A 256 -17.07 -7.51 -24.53
CA TRP A 256 -16.26 -7.93 -25.68
C TRP A 256 -16.84 -9.18 -26.36
N LEU A 257 -17.22 -10.22 -25.59
CA LEU A 257 -17.86 -11.42 -26.16
C LEU A 257 -19.22 -11.10 -26.80
N ILE A 258 -20.04 -10.27 -26.17
CA ILE A 258 -21.32 -9.83 -26.74
C ILE A 258 -21.09 -9.14 -28.08
N ALA A 259 -20.11 -8.24 -28.16
CA ALA A 259 -19.75 -7.56 -29.40
C ALA A 259 -19.26 -8.51 -30.50
N LEU A 260 -18.62 -9.63 -30.15
CA LEU A 260 -18.14 -10.62 -31.12
C LEU A 260 -19.24 -11.58 -31.61
N TYR A 261 -20.12 -12.04 -30.71
CA TYR A 261 -21.02 -13.17 -30.99
C TYR A 261 -22.48 -12.77 -31.21
N VAL A 262 -22.92 -11.59 -30.77
CA VAL A 262 -24.32 -11.15 -30.93
C VAL A 262 -24.48 -10.38 -32.24
N PRO A 263 -25.28 -10.87 -33.22
CA PRO A 263 -25.44 -10.20 -34.51
C PRO A 263 -25.97 -8.76 -34.42
N GLY A 264 -26.81 -8.47 -33.41
CA GLY A 264 -27.33 -7.11 -33.18
C GLY A 264 -26.25 -6.05 -32.88
N MET A 265 -25.04 -6.46 -32.50
CA MET A 265 -23.92 -5.54 -32.26
C MET A 265 -23.18 -5.15 -33.54
N GLU A 266 -23.47 -5.76 -34.69
CA GLU A 266 -22.75 -5.50 -35.94
C GLU A 266 -22.84 -4.03 -36.38
N ALA A 267 -24.00 -3.38 -36.21
CA ALA A 267 -24.18 -1.95 -36.48
C ALA A 267 -23.26 -1.07 -35.61
N ILE A 268 -23.07 -1.46 -34.35
CA ILE A 268 -22.19 -0.75 -33.39
C ILE A 268 -20.73 -1.00 -33.75
N ASN A 269 -20.38 -2.23 -34.14
CA ASN A 269 -19.02 -2.66 -34.49
C ASN A 269 -18.40 -1.89 -35.67
N HIS A 270 -19.23 -1.24 -36.50
CA HIS A 270 -18.75 -0.35 -37.55
C HIS A 270 -18.15 0.96 -37.04
N GLN A 271 -18.54 1.43 -35.85
CA GLN A 271 -18.06 2.68 -35.26
C GLN A 271 -17.21 2.43 -34.01
N TRP A 272 -17.56 1.38 -33.27
CA TRP A 272 -16.94 0.96 -32.02
C TRP A 272 -16.49 -0.49 -32.13
N ILE A 273 -15.20 -0.73 -32.37
CA ILE A 273 -14.69 -2.08 -32.61
C ILE A 273 -14.75 -2.95 -31.33
N PRO A 274 -14.99 -4.27 -31.42
CA PRO A 274 -15.19 -5.12 -30.25
C PRO A 274 -14.14 -4.97 -29.13
N PRO A 275 -12.81 -4.90 -29.39
CA PRO A 275 -11.81 -4.74 -28.32
C PRO A 275 -11.92 -3.43 -27.54
N GLN A 276 -12.63 -2.42 -28.03
CA GLN A 276 -12.82 -1.14 -27.32
C GLN A 276 -13.64 -1.29 -26.02
N TRP A 277 -14.43 -2.35 -25.87
CA TRP A 277 -15.08 -2.67 -24.59
C TRP A 277 -14.07 -3.01 -23.49
N ILE A 278 -12.96 -3.67 -23.85
CA ILE A 278 -11.83 -3.88 -22.95
C ILE A 278 -11.10 -2.55 -22.72
N ALA A 279 -10.90 -1.75 -23.77
CA ALA A 279 -10.27 -0.43 -23.64
C ALA A 279 -11.04 0.52 -22.72
N LEU A 280 -12.38 0.43 -22.66
CA LEU A 280 -13.20 1.18 -21.70
C LEU A 280 -12.86 0.83 -20.25
N SER A 281 -12.65 -0.45 -19.94
CA SER A 281 -12.22 -0.87 -18.60
C SER A 281 -10.83 -0.33 -18.25
N ILE A 282 -9.90 -0.34 -19.21
CA ILE A 282 -8.54 0.18 -19.03
C ILE A 282 -8.58 1.68 -18.80
N TRP A 283 -9.37 2.42 -19.57
CA TRP A 283 -9.55 3.86 -19.38
C TRP A 283 -10.03 4.20 -17.96
N LEU A 284 -11.01 3.46 -17.44
CA LEU A 284 -11.46 3.61 -16.05
C LEU A 284 -10.38 3.23 -15.04
N MET A 285 -9.64 2.14 -15.27
CA MET A 285 -8.52 1.74 -14.42
C MET A 285 -7.41 2.80 -14.40
N GLU A 286 -7.09 3.41 -15.55
CA GLU A 286 -6.16 4.53 -15.66
C GLU A 286 -6.63 5.72 -14.83
N ILE A 287 -7.93 6.04 -14.89
CA ILE A 287 -8.52 7.11 -14.07
C ILE A 287 -8.27 6.89 -12.59
N PHE A 288 -8.69 5.73 -12.09
CA PHE A 288 -8.61 5.44 -10.66
C PHE A 288 -7.18 5.15 -10.19
N THR A 289 -6.29 4.68 -11.07
CA THR A 289 -4.92 4.33 -10.69
C THR A 289 -3.98 5.52 -10.71
N VAL A 290 -4.24 6.52 -11.55
CA VAL A 290 -3.38 7.70 -11.72
C VAL A 290 -4.00 8.95 -11.10
N PHE A 291 -5.21 9.34 -11.48
CA PHE A 291 -5.77 10.64 -11.05
C PHE A 291 -6.28 10.66 -9.62
N LEU A 292 -6.80 9.54 -9.10
CA LEU A 292 -7.22 9.47 -7.69
C LEU A 292 -6.02 9.67 -6.74
N PRO A 293 -4.85 9.04 -6.95
CA PRO A 293 -3.66 9.36 -6.17
C PRO A 293 -3.15 10.79 -6.36
N CYS A 294 -3.25 11.36 -7.58
CA CYS A 294 -2.91 12.77 -7.80
C CYS A 294 -3.78 13.68 -6.93
N TRP A 295 -5.09 13.43 -6.90
CA TRP A 295 -6.05 14.16 -6.08
C TRP A 295 -5.71 14.03 -4.58
N GLU A 296 -5.41 12.81 -4.12
CA GLU A 296 -5.03 12.58 -2.72
C GLU A 296 -3.77 13.30 -2.31
N VAL A 297 -2.77 13.37 -3.19
CA VAL A 297 -1.54 14.14 -2.93
C VAL A 297 -1.89 15.62 -2.71
N LEU A 298 -2.73 16.19 -3.56
CA LEU A 298 -3.14 17.60 -3.45
C LEU A 298 -3.92 17.84 -2.16
N CYS A 299 -4.87 16.96 -1.83
CA CYS A 299 -5.61 17.04 -0.57
C CYS A 299 -4.70 16.90 0.66
N HIS A 300 -3.72 15.99 0.62
CA HIS A 300 -2.77 15.80 1.71
C HIS A 300 -1.86 17.03 1.89
N GLN A 301 -1.36 17.60 0.80
CA GLN A 301 -0.56 18.84 0.84
C GLN A 301 -1.35 20.01 1.40
N SER A 302 -2.61 20.18 0.96
CA SER A 302 -3.50 21.21 1.51
C SER A 302 -3.70 21.04 3.01
N LEU A 303 -3.94 19.81 3.48
CA LEU A 303 -4.14 19.52 4.90
C LEU A 303 -2.87 19.77 5.73
N CYS A 304 -1.70 19.36 5.23
CA CYS A 304 -0.43 19.64 5.88
C CYS A 304 -0.15 21.14 5.95
N GLN A 305 -0.42 21.90 4.88
CA GLN A 305 -0.22 23.34 4.86
C GLN A 305 -1.16 24.07 5.83
N GLU A 306 -2.43 23.67 5.90
CA GLU A 306 -3.39 24.19 6.89
C GLU A 306 -2.92 23.92 8.33
N THR A 307 -2.42 22.70 8.58
CA THR A 307 -1.87 22.32 9.89
C THR A 307 -0.65 23.17 10.25
N LEU A 308 0.29 23.36 9.32
CA LEU A 308 1.48 24.18 9.55
C LEU A 308 1.12 25.65 9.82
N ASN A 309 0.18 26.22 9.06
CA ASN A 309 -0.30 27.58 9.29
C ASN A 309 -0.95 27.72 10.67
N THR A 310 -1.70 26.70 11.11
CA THR A 310 -2.33 26.66 12.44
C THR A 310 -1.28 26.61 13.56
N ILE A 311 -0.21 25.83 13.37
CA ILE A 311 0.91 25.76 14.31
C ILE A 311 1.65 27.10 14.37
N GLU A 312 1.95 27.71 13.23
CA GLU A 312 2.64 29.01 13.16
C GLU A 312 1.82 30.12 13.83
N GLN A 313 0.52 30.19 13.56
CA GLN A 313 -0.39 31.13 14.21
C GLN A 313 -0.40 30.96 15.73
N TRP A 314 -0.43 29.71 16.21
CA TRP A 314 -0.36 29.41 17.64
C TRP A 314 0.98 29.83 18.26
N GLU A 315 2.11 29.58 17.57
CA GLU A 315 3.44 29.99 18.03
C GLU A 315 3.59 31.52 18.10
N ASN A 316 3.09 32.24 17.10
CA ASN A 316 3.07 33.71 17.07
C ASN A 316 2.16 34.31 18.16
N ASN A 317 1.02 33.68 18.43
CA ASN A 317 0.14 34.10 19.53
C ASN A 317 0.76 33.86 20.92
N LYS A 318 1.65 32.87 21.04
CA LYS A 318 2.40 32.59 22.27
C LYS A 318 3.50 33.61 22.55
N THR A 319 4.09 34.21 21.51
CA THR A 319 5.13 35.24 21.64
C THR A 319 4.56 36.66 21.75
N GLY A 320 3.36 36.92 21.21
CA GLY A 320 2.73 38.24 21.19
C GLY A 320 1.96 38.67 22.45
N LEU A 321 1.64 37.77 23.39
CA LEU A 321 0.89 38.13 24.60
C LEU A 321 1.53 37.50 25.85
N GLY A 322 2.25 38.33 26.59
CA GLY A 322 2.73 37.99 27.92
C GLY A 322 1.59 37.52 28.83
N LYS A 323 1.75 36.32 29.38
CA LYS A 323 1.14 35.88 30.64
C LYS A 323 -0.40 35.91 30.70
N ALA A 324 -1.09 35.23 29.79
CA ALA A 324 -2.43 34.73 30.10
C ALA A 324 -2.31 33.48 30.99
N ILE A 325 -2.63 33.67 32.26
CA ILE A 325 -2.64 32.66 33.33
C ILE A 325 -3.31 31.36 32.87
N ARG A 326 -2.56 30.25 32.97
CA ARG A 326 -2.99 28.85 33.07
C ARG A 326 -4.50 28.59 32.90
N SER A 327 -4.95 28.35 31.67
CA SER A 327 -6.16 27.54 31.44
C SER A 327 -5.78 26.06 31.25
N PHE A 328 -5.19 25.46 32.29
CA PHE A 328 -4.99 24.01 32.33
C PHE A 328 -6.32 23.25 32.49
N LYS A 329 -7.37 23.93 32.98
CA LYS A 329 -8.73 23.36 33.16
C LYS A 329 -9.54 23.23 31.86
N SER A 330 -9.27 24.03 30.82
CA SER A 330 -9.98 23.90 29.54
C SER A 330 -9.32 22.86 28.61
N LYS A 331 -7.99 22.69 28.73
CA LYS A 331 -7.22 21.70 27.96
C LYS A 331 -7.58 20.26 28.33
N SER A 332 -7.72 19.92 29.62
CA SER A 332 -8.05 18.55 30.01
C SER A 332 -9.47 18.17 29.57
N THR A 333 -10.44 19.08 29.61
CA THR A 333 -11.83 18.81 29.21
C THR A 333 -11.96 18.56 27.71
N ILE A 334 -11.27 19.35 26.87
CA ILE A 334 -11.27 19.14 25.42
C ILE A 334 -10.54 17.84 25.06
N ILE A 335 -9.44 17.50 25.72
CA ILE A 335 -8.70 16.27 25.40
C ILE A 335 -9.36 15.02 26.00
N ASP A 336 -10.04 15.13 27.15
CA ASP A 336 -10.90 14.07 27.70
C ASP A 336 -12.13 13.84 26.80
N SER A 337 -12.59 14.86 26.07
CA SER A 337 -13.61 14.72 25.02
C SER A 337 -13.08 13.97 23.79
N ILE A 338 -11.81 14.19 23.39
CA ILE A 338 -11.12 13.33 22.40
C ILE A 338 -11.03 11.89 22.93
N LYS A 339 -10.76 11.69 24.22
CA LYS A 339 -10.65 10.35 24.83
C LYS A 339 -11.98 9.59 24.89
N THR A 340 -13.09 10.26 25.20
CA THR A 340 -14.41 9.63 25.47
C THR A 340 -15.39 9.65 24.30
N GLY A 341 -14.98 10.18 23.14
CA GLY A 341 -15.91 10.57 22.09
C GLY A 341 -16.49 11.92 22.49
N TRP A 342 -16.34 12.90 21.62
CA TRP A 342 -16.39 14.33 21.89
C TRP A 342 -17.82 14.82 22.24
N ARG A 343 -18.35 14.38 23.39
CA ARG A 343 -19.73 14.66 23.82
C ARG A 343 -20.01 16.17 23.83
N SER A 344 -20.99 16.56 23.00
CA SER A 344 -21.50 17.91 22.76
C SER A 344 -21.39 18.87 23.95
N THR A 345 -20.63 19.94 23.76
CA THR A 345 -20.90 21.23 24.40
C THR A 345 -20.82 22.36 23.36
N ASN A 346 -22.00 22.79 22.91
CA ASN A 346 -22.36 24.03 22.22
C ASN A 346 -21.62 24.42 20.91
N SER A 347 -22.44 24.62 19.87
CA SER A 347 -22.13 24.89 18.46
C SER A 347 -21.42 26.22 18.12
N SER A 348 -20.94 26.98 19.11
CA SER A 348 -20.35 28.33 18.91
C SER A 348 -18.82 28.38 18.96
N ILE A 349 -18.12 27.25 19.14
CA ILE A 349 -16.65 27.18 19.30
C ILE A 349 -16.02 26.40 18.13
N LYS A 350 -16.30 26.79 16.89
CA LYS A 350 -15.86 26.02 15.71
C LYS A 350 -14.47 26.42 15.17
N THR A 351 -13.94 27.60 15.49
CA THR A 351 -12.64 28.06 14.96
C THR A 351 -11.53 28.04 16.03
N SER A 352 -11.78 28.54 17.24
CA SER A 352 -10.76 28.59 18.31
C SER A 352 -10.42 27.23 18.93
N SER A 353 -11.30 26.22 18.81
CA SER A 353 -11.03 24.87 19.35
C SER A 353 -10.09 24.05 18.45
N VAL A 354 -10.09 24.32 17.13
CA VAL A 354 -9.27 23.58 16.15
C VAL A 354 -7.78 23.90 16.35
N GLU A 355 -7.45 25.18 16.57
CA GLU A 355 -6.10 25.65 16.89
C GLU A 355 -5.53 24.99 18.15
N SER A 356 -6.34 24.81 19.20
CA SER A 356 -5.89 24.20 20.45
C SER A 356 -5.63 22.68 20.32
N ILE A 357 -6.27 22.00 19.36
CA ILE A 357 -6.24 20.54 19.22
C ILE A 357 -5.09 20.09 18.30
N LEU A 358 -4.71 20.89 17.29
CA LEU A 358 -3.59 20.60 16.39
C LEU A 358 -2.22 20.98 16.97
N THR A 359 -2.08 20.97 18.30
CA THR A 359 -0.84 21.36 18.99
C THR A 359 0.02 20.15 19.37
N LEU A 360 1.34 20.34 19.41
CA LEU A 360 2.28 19.33 19.93
C LEU A 360 1.90 18.86 21.34
N SER A 361 1.44 19.78 22.20
CA SER A 361 1.03 19.44 23.56
C SER A 361 -0.18 18.51 23.65
N ALA A 362 -1.10 18.59 22.68
CA ALA A 362 -2.26 17.69 22.63
C ALA A 362 -1.82 16.27 22.21
N LEU A 363 -0.90 16.18 21.25
CA LEU A 363 -0.30 14.91 20.84
C LEU A 363 0.45 14.24 22.00
N GLU A 364 1.31 14.98 22.71
CA GLU A 364 2.06 14.44 23.86
C GLU A 364 1.14 13.95 24.98
N TYR A 365 0.08 14.69 25.30
CA TYR A 365 -0.91 14.25 26.29
C TYR A 365 -1.60 12.93 25.90
N VAL A 366 -1.95 12.76 24.62
CA VAL A 366 -2.55 11.51 24.14
C VAL A 366 -1.55 10.35 24.22
N LEU A 367 -0.30 10.58 23.82
CA LEU A 367 0.76 9.57 23.88
C LEU A 367 1.03 9.11 25.32
N GLU A 368 1.02 10.03 26.30
CA GLU A 368 1.27 9.71 27.71
C GLU A 368 0.10 9.01 28.39
N ARG A 369 -1.15 9.33 28.03
CA ARG A 369 -2.33 8.97 28.83
C ARG A 369 -3.18 7.87 28.23
N ASN A 370 -3.31 7.82 26.90
CA ASN A 370 -3.98 6.73 26.19
C ASN A 370 -3.59 6.71 24.70
N PRO A 371 -2.45 6.10 24.34
CA PRO A 371 -2.00 6.04 22.96
C PRO A 371 -2.82 5.08 22.09
N GLU A 372 -3.60 4.16 22.67
CA GLU A 372 -4.25 3.05 21.97
C GLU A 372 -5.15 3.49 20.79
N PRO A 373 -6.07 4.48 20.92
CA PRO A 373 -6.90 4.90 19.79
C PRO A 373 -6.09 5.49 18.64
N LEU A 374 -5.00 6.20 18.96
CA LEU A 374 -4.10 6.77 17.96
C LEU A 374 -3.29 5.65 17.29
N GLN A 375 -2.79 4.68 18.07
CA GLN A 375 -2.10 3.49 17.57
C GLN A 375 -2.98 2.67 16.62
N GLN A 376 -4.24 2.40 16.99
CA GLN A 376 -5.18 1.67 16.15
C GLN A 376 -5.47 2.41 14.84
N PHE A 377 -5.69 3.73 14.91
CA PHE A 377 -5.87 4.56 13.72
C PHE A 377 -4.64 4.53 12.82
N SER A 378 -3.46 4.75 13.39
CA SER A 378 -2.19 4.75 12.65
C SER A 378 -1.91 3.42 11.98
N ALA A 379 -2.14 2.30 12.66
CA ALA A 379 -1.92 0.97 12.12
C ALA A 379 -2.97 0.54 11.08
N LEU A 380 -4.27 0.69 11.37
CA LEU A 380 -5.33 0.14 10.51
C LEU A 380 -5.72 1.04 9.35
N ARG A 381 -5.50 2.35 9.47
CA ARG A 381 -6.05 3.35 8.54
C ARG A 381 -4.98 4.17 7.84
N ASP A 382 -4.02 4.72 8.60
CA ASP A 382 -2.96 5.58 8.04
C ASP A 382 -1.71 4.81 7.59
N PHE A 383 -1.58 3.53 7.98
CA PHE A 383 -0.41 2.67 7.75
C PHE A 383 0.91 3.27 8.23
N SER A 384 0.86 3.92 9.39
CA SER A 384 1.96 4.64 10.05
C SER A 384 2.14 4.18 11.51
N GLY A 385 1.67 2.97 11.84
CA GLY A 385 1.63 2.43 13.19
C GLY A 385 3.01 2.31 13.84
N GLU A 386 4.08 2.16 13.05
CA GLU A 386 5.46 2.11 13.52
C GLU A 386 5.88 3.38 14.25
N ASN A 387 5.36 4.54 13.84
CA ASN A 387 5.72 5.82 14.45
C ASN A 387 5.16 5.94 15.86
N ILE A 388 3.89 5.57 16.06
CA ILE A 388 3.25 5.62 17.38
C ILE A 388 3.84 4.52 18.28
N ALA A 389 4.08 3.32 17.74
CA ALA A 389 4.66 2.21 18.50
C ALA A 389 6.09 2.52 18.97
N PHE A 390 6.89 3.18 18.13
CA PHE A 390 8.20 3.71 18.52
C PHE A 390 8.09 4.74 19.65
N LEU A 391 7.22 5.74 19.51
CA LEU A 391 7.04 6.79 20.53
C LEU A 391 6.58 6.23 21.88
N THR A 392 5.63 5.29 21.87
CA THR A 392 5.18 4.61 23.09
C THR A 392 6.30 3.77 23.70
N SER A 393 7.07 3.03 22.89
CA SER A 393 8.20 2.21 23.38
C SER A 393 9.33 3.05 23.98
N VAL A 394 9.65 4.21 23.39
CA VAL A 394 10.63 5.15 23.95
C VAL A 394 10.11 5.77 25.24
N GLY A 395 8.83 6.12 25.32
CA GLY A 395 8.19 6.59 26.55
C GLY A 395 8.23 5.56 27.68
N GLU A 396 7.90 4.30 27.39
CA GLU A 396 8.01 3.17 28.31
C GLU A 396 9.46 2.94 28.76
N TRP A 397 10.41 2.96 27.82
CA TRP A 397 11.84 2.84 28.13
C TRP A 397 12.33 3.95 29.07
N LYS A 398 11.96 5.21 28.79
CA LYS A 398 12.32 6.37 29.64
C LYS A 398 11.66 6.32 31.03
N SER A 399 10.41 5.87 31.11
CA SER A 399 9.63 5.79 32.35
C SER A 399 9.93 4.57 33.21
N SER A 400 10.45 3.49 32.62
CA SER A 400 10.82 2.25 33.32
C SER A 400 11.99 2.39 34.31
N PHE A 401 12.52 3.61 34.49
CA PHE A 401 13.56 3.91 35.43
C PHE A 401 13.02 4.03 36.87
N PRO A 402 13.52 3.24 37.83
CA PRO A 402 13.14 3.39 39.23
C PRO A 402 13.55 4.75 39.79
N ALA A 403 12.62 5.48 40.39
CA ALA A 403 12.93 6.71 41.15
C ALA A 403 13.90 6.47 42.33
N SER A 404 14.06 5.21 42.76
CA SER A 404 14.93 4.78 43.86
C SER A 404 16.43 4.92 43.58
N VAL A 405 16.88 5.01 42.32
CA VAL A 405 18.29 5.34 41.98
C VAL A 405 18.54 6.86 42.03
N ARG A 406 17.48 7.67 42.07
CA ARG A 406 17.53 9.14 42.17
C ARG A 406 17.51 9.63 43.63
N SER A 407 17.01 8.82 44.56
CA SER A 407 17.02 9.12 46.00
C SER A 407 18.38 8.77 46.62
N ARG A 408 19.10 9.83 47.00
CA ARG A 408 20.42 9.84 47.65
C ARG A 408 20.39 9.28 49.08
N SER A 409 20.00 8.01 49.27
CA SER A 409 19.96 7.40 50.63
C SER A 409 20.35 5.92 50.73
N GLY A 410 20.89 5.30 49.68
CA GLY A 410 21.43 3.94 49.79
C GLY A 410 22.67 3.77 48.91
N VAL A 411 23.72 3.18 49.46
CA VAL A 411 24.91 2.75 48.71
C VAL A 411 24.46 1.62 47.78
N VAL A 412 24.04 1.97 46.55
CA VAL A 412 23.74 0.97 45.51
C VAL A 412 25.06 0.37 45.07
N SER A 413 25.19 -0.96 45.17
CA SER A 413 26.37 -1.70 44.70
C SER A 413 26.65 -1.41 43.22
N GLU A 414 27.93 -1.28 42.86
CA GLU A 414 28.36 -1.06 41.46
C GLU A 414 27.87 -2.18 40.53
N ASP A 415 27.73 -3.41 41.04
CA ASP A 415 27.17 -4.53 40.28
C ASP A 415 25.70 -4.31 39.91
N THR A 416 24.90 -3.79 40.84
CA THR A 416 23.49 -3.47 40.60
C THR A 416 23.34 -2.32 39.60
N LYS A 417 24.23 -1.32 39.63
CA LYS A 417 24.23 -0.24 38.62
C LYS A 417 24.56 -0.80 37.23
N ARG A 418 25.57 -1.66 37.14
CA ARG A 418 26.00 -2.29 35.88
C ARG A 418 24.88 -3.17 35.28
N GLU A 419 24.17 -3.91 36.12
CA GLU A 419 23.04 -4.73 35.70
C GLU A 419 21.86 -3.88 35.18
N LEU A 420 21.53 -2.79 35.86
CA LEU A 420 20.49 -1.84 35.43
C LEU A 420 20.84 -1.14 34.10
N VAL A 421 22.10 -0.75 33.91
CA VAL A 421 22.57 -0.16 32.65
C VAL A 421 22.48 -1.19 31.52
N ARG A 422 22.84 -2.45 31.78
CA ARG A 422 22.72 -3.54 30.80
C ARG A 422 21.28 -3.85 30.44
N GLU A 423 20.37 -3.91 31.40
CA GLU A 423 18.94 -4.09 31.13
C GLU A 423 18.41 -2.94 30.25
N ARG A 424 18.79 -1.70 30.56
CA ARG A 424 18.42 -0.52 29.79
C ARG A 424 18.96 -0.57 28.37
N PHE A 425 20.21 -0.99 28.21
CA PHE A 425 20.83 -1.16 26.92
C PHE A 425 20.11 -2.24 26.10
N ASN A 426 19.78 -3.39 26.69
CA ASN A 426 19.05 -4.46 26.01
C ASN A 426 17.65 -4.03 25.56
N ARG A 427 16.94 -3.25 26.38
CA ARG A 427 15.65 -2.65 25.97
C ARG A 427 15.82 -1.64 24.83
N ALA A 428 16.85 -0.80 24.89
CA ALA A 428 17.16 0.16 23.82
C ALA A 428 17.56 -0.56 22.52
N LEU A 429 18.35 -1.62 22.60
CA LEU A 429 18.72 -2.47 21.48
C LEU A 429 17.49 -3.09 20.83
N ARG A 430 16.52 -3.55 21.62
CA ARG A 430 15.25 -4.05 21.11
C ARG A 430 14.49 -2.98 20.32
N ILE A 431 14.37 -1.76 20.87
CA ILE A 431 13.74 -0.62 20.18
C ILE A 431 14.45 -0.33 18.85
N TYR A 432 15.78 -0.33 18.85
CA TYR A 432 16.57 -0.16 17.62
C TYR A 432 16.23 -1.23 16.59
N THR A 433 16.28 -2.51 16.96
CA THR A 433 16.01 -3.61 16.03
C THR A 433 14.57 -3.68 15.53
N GLU A 434 13.59 -3.25 16.34
CA GLU A 434 12.18 -3.34 16.00
C GLU A 434 11.69 -2.17 15.13
N TYR A 435 12.24 -0.96 15.35
CA TYR A 435 11.73 0.27 14.74
C TYR A 435 12.74 1.05 13.90
N ILE A 436 14.05 0.85 14.07
CA ILE A 436 15.09 1.74 13.48
C ILE A 436 15.98 1.01 12.48
N SER A 437 16.43 -0.20 12.81
CA SER A 437 17.33 -1.00 11.98
C SER A 437 16.75 -1.19 10.58
N ALA A 438 17.50 -0.77 9.56
CA ALA A 438 17.11 -0.96 8.16
C ALA A 438 17.09 -2.45 7.75
N SER A 439 17.77 -3.31 8.53
CA SER A 439 17.91 -4.74 8.26
C SER A 439 16.87 -5.60 9.00
N ASP A 440 16.41 -5.15 10.18
CA ASP A 440 15.57 -5.97 11.06
C ASP A 440 14.15 -5.44 11.21
N ALA A 441 13.96 -4.11 11.17
CA ALA A 441 12.67 -3.51 11.38
C ALA A 441 11.74 -3.82 10.18
N ALA A 442 10.52 -4.28 10.48
CA ALA A 442 9.52 -4.54 9.43
C ALA A 442 9.10 -3.25 8.70
N PHE A 443 9.01 -2.15 9.46
CA PHE A 443 8.80 -0.80 8.94
C PHE A 443 9.71 0.16 9.72
N PRO A 444 10.93 0.44 9.24
CA PRO A 444 11.81 1.37 9.92
C PRO A 444 11.24 2.78 9.88
N ILE A 445 11.34 3.49 11.00
CA ILE A 445 10.88 4.86 11.14
C ILE A 445 11.66 5.81 10.23
N ASN A 446 10.99 6.86 9.75
CA ASN A 446 11.58 7.82 8.82
C ASN A 446 12.41 8.89 9.57
N ILE A 447 13.66 8.58 9.86
CA ILE A 447 14.63 9.50 10.49
C ILE A 447 15.73 9.93 9.50
N SER A 448 16.43 11.03 9.82
CA SER A 448 17.52 11.51 8.98
C SER A 448 18.70 10.52 8.92
N SER A 449 19.45 10.52 7.82
CA SER A 449 20.63 9.65 7.68
C SER A 449 21.70 9.92 8.74
N VAL A 450 21.79 11.15 9.25
CA VAL A 450 22.71 11.53 10.34
C VAL A 450 22.29 10.86 11.64
N GLN A 451 21.00 10.94 12.00
CA GLN A 451 20.46 10.27 13.19
C GLN A 451 20.57 8.75 13.09
N LEU A 452 20.27 8.19 11.91
CA LEU A 452 20.39 6.75 11.67
C LEU A 452 21.82 6.27 11.89
N LYS A 453 22.82 6.94 11.29
CA LYS A 453 24.25 6.58 11.46
C LYS A 453 24.72 6.64 12.91
N LYS A 454 24.23 7.61 13.68
CA LYS A 454 24.53 7.73 15.12
C LYS A 454 23.96 6.55 15.91
N LEU A 455 22.77 6.07 15.55
CA LEU A 455 22.15 4.92 16.21
C LEU A 455 22.80 3.61 15.74
N GLU A 456 23.15 3.50 14.46
CA GLU A 456 23.90 2.37 13.89
C GLU A 456 25.26 2.20 14.58
N SER A 457 26.00 3.28 14.84
CA SER A 457 27.31 3.19 15.52
C SER A 457 27.22 2.64 16.94
N ILE A 458 26.06 2.78 17.61
CA ILE A 458 25.83 2.29 18.97
C ILE A 458 25.26 0.86 18.96
N PHE A 459 24.27 0.60 18.12
CA PHE A 459 23.46 -0.61 18.23
C PHE A 459 23.70 -1.65 17.13
N GLU A 460 24.32 -1.31 16.00
CA GLU A 460 24.45 -2.25 14.87
C GLU A 460 25.34 -3.44 15.24
N GLY A 461 26.53 -3.20 15.80
CA GLY A 461 27.43 -4.28 16.27
C GLY A 461 26.73 -5.23 17.25
N PRO A 462 26.15 -4.73 18.35
CA PRO A 462 25.36 -5.52 19.28
C PRO A 462 24.17 -6.24 18.62
N ALA A 463 23.47 -5.60 17.67
CA ALA A 463 22.38 -6.22 16.93
C ALA A 463 22.87 -7.39 16.06
N ARG A 464 24.00 -7.25 15.36
CA ARG A 464 24.60 -8.34 14.55
C ARG A 464 25.01 -9.51 15.44
N CYS A 465 25.57 -9.26 16.62
CA CYS A 465 25.91 -10.31 17.59
C CYS A 465 24.68 -11.11 18.04
N MET A 466 23.53 -10.44 18.21
CA MET A 466 22.31 -11.04 18.75
C MET A 466 21.44 -11.73 17.69
N TYR A 467 21.34 -11.13 16.50
CA TYR A 467 20.38 -11.52 15.47
C TYR A 467 21.05 -12.07 14.20
N GLY A 468 22.38 -12.13 14.17
CA GLY A 468 23.16 -12.59 13.03
C GLY A 468 23.34 -11.53 11.95
N GLU A 469 24.23 -11.82 11.00
CA GLU A 469 24.53 -10.94 9.88
C GLU A 469 23.40 -10.98 8.84
N LYS A 470 22.70 -9.86 8.66
CA LYS A 470 21.73 -9.65 7.59
C LYS A 470 22.20 -8.50 6.72
N GLN A 471 22.07 -8.65 5.41
CA GLN A 471 22.47 -7.62 4.45
C GLN A 471 21.61 -6.36 4.62
N ALA A 472 22.25 -5.21 4.80
CA ALA A 472 21.58 -3.93 4.95
C ALA A 472 20.75 -3.60 3.71
N VAL A 473 19.42 -3.60 3.85
CA VAL A 473 18.51 -3.13 2.80
C VAL A 473 18.46 -1.61 2.90
N ASN A 474 18.77 -0.91 1.81
CA ASN A 474 18.78 0.55 1.81
C ASN A 474 17.41 1.10 2.28
N PRO A 475 17.34 1.90 3.37
CA PRO A 475 16.10 2.37 3.95
C PRO A 475 15.36 3.34 3.02
N ALA A 476 16.02 3.92 2.00
CA ALA A 476 15.42 4.74 0.95
C ALA A 476 14.70 3.88 -0.13
N THR A 477 15.03 2.59 -0.22
CA THR A 477 14.50 1.62 -1.18
C THR A 477 14.20 0.29 -0.52
N LEU A 478 13.37 0.32 0.54
CA LEU A 478 12.84 -0.85 1.28
C LEU A 478 12.29 -2.00 0.41
N PHE A 479 12.11 -1.78 -0.90
CA PHE A 479 11.56 -2.75 -1.84
C PHE A 479 12.28 -2.81 -3.21
N ASN A 480 13.46 -2.19 -3.39
CA ASN A 480 14.30 -2.53 -4.55
C ASN A 480 15.21 -3.69 -4.16
N TYR A 481 15.00 -4.81 -4.82
CA TYR A 481 15.78 -6.04 -4.68
C TYR A 481 17.28 -5.81 -4.91
N PRO A 482 18.16 -6.38 -4.08
CA PRO A 482 19.49 -6.77 -4.50
C PRO A 482 19.54 -8.28 -4.80
N GLU A 483 20.33 -8.63 -5.81
CA GLU A 483 20.63 -9.98 -6.25
C GLU A 483 21.23 -10.83 -5.11
N TRP A 484 20.67 -12.02 -4.94
CA TRP A 484 21.23 -13.08 -4.09
C TRP A 484 22.29 -13.85 -4.89
N ASN A 485 23.54 -13.87 -4.42
CA ASN A 485 24.46 -15.02 -4.49
C ASN A 485 25.81 -14.74 -3.80
N LYS A 486 25.95 -15.08 -2.50
CA LYS A 486 27.06 -15.93 -1.97
C LYS A 486 26.88 -16.17 -0.47
N ALA A 487 26.94 -17.44 -0.08
CA ALA A 487 27.03 -17.85 1.32
C ALA A 487 28.40 -17.46 1.88
N ALA A 488 28.43 -16.66 2.95
CA ALA A 488 29.62 -16.46 3.77
C ALA A 488 29.65 -17.53 4.87
N SER A 489 30.80 -18.19 4.97
CA SER A 489 31.16 -19.21 5.95
C SER A 489 31.17 -18.66 7.37
N VAL A 490 30.45 -19.34 8.26
CA VAL A 490 30.41 -19.08 9.71
C VAL A 490 31.77 -19.43 10.32
N ALA A 491 32.50 -18.43 10.81
CA ALA A 491 33.57 -18.63 11.78
C ALA A 491 33.01 -18.35 13.18
N SER A 492 33.11 -19.38 14.03
CA SER A 492 32.62 -19.42 15.39
C SER A 492 33.59 -18.69 16.33
N CYS A 493 33.08 -17.70 17.06
CA CYS A 493 33.52 -17.29 18.39
C CYS A 493 32.19 -17.09 19.15
N CYS A 494 31.84 -17.80 20.22
CA CYS A 494 32.51 -17.83 21.51
C CYS A 494 32.25 -19.16 22.23
N GLU A 495 33.23 -19.65 22.99
CA GLU A 495 33.14 -20.82 23.85
C GLU A 495 32.19 -20.57 25.04
N ALA A 496 31.28 -21.52 25.27
CA ALA A 496 30.37 -21.52 26.40
C ALA A 496 30.91 -22.40 27.54
N SER A 497 31.00 -21.84 28.74
CA SER A 497 31.15 -22.62 29.98
C SER A 497 29.78 -22.90 30.60
N LYS A 498 29.48 -24.19 30.79
CA LYS A 498 28.24 -24.74 31.40
C LYS A 498 28.22 -24.63 32.94
N SER A 499 26.98 -24.58 33.48
CA SER A 499 26.44 -25.11 34.77
C SER A 499 25.75 -23.99 35.60
N VAL A 500 24.63 -24.13 36.33
CA VAL A 500 23.66 -25.20 36.66
C VAL A 500 22.44 -24.55 37.37
N SER A 501 21.27 -25.19 37.29
CA SER A 501 20.07 -25.16 38.19
C SER A 501 18.92 -24.15 38.04
N GLU A 502 17.72 -24.74 38.16
CA GLU A 502 16.35 -24.25 37.95
C GLU A 502 15.76 -23.31 39.02
N LYS A 503 14.64 -22.69 38.60
CA LYS A 503 13.50 -22.05 39.31
C LYS A 503 13.59 -20.55 39.59
N ASP A 504 12.94 -19.75 38.74
CA ASP A 504 11.66 -19.10 39.07
C ASP A 504 11.04 -18.42 37.84
N SER A 505 9.71 -18.32 37.86
CA SER A 505 8.87 -17.71 36.83
C SER A 505 9.22 -16.23 36.55
N VAL A 506 9.22 -15.82 35.27
CA VAL A 506 8.66 -14.57 34.69
C VAL A 506 9.35 -14.23 33.35
N SER A 507 8.51 -13.99 32.32
CA SER A 507 8.83 -13.39 31.01
C SER A 507 9.78 -14.15 30.08
N GLY A 508 9.35 -14.33 28.83
CA GLY A 508 10.10 -15.05 27.79
C GLY A 508 11.57 -14.61 27.71
N ASP A 509 12.44 -15.55 28.07
CA ASP A 509 13.89 -15.42 28.12
C ASP A 509 14.44 -15.24 26.70
N CYS A 510 14.43 -13.99 26.26
CA CYS A 510 15.06 -13.55 25.03
C CYS A 510 16.55 -13.39 25.35
N VAL A 511 17.40 -14.01 24.52
CA VAL A 511 18.86 -13.87 24.56
C VAL A 511 19.19 -12.39 24.84
N GLN A 512 19.94 -12.12 25.90
CA GLN A 512 20.39 -10.76 26.25
C GLN A 512 21.80 -10.54 25.72
N TYR A 513 22.10 -9.32 25.29
CA TYR A 513 23.45 -8.91 24.94
C TYR A 513 24.27 -8.75 26.22
N TRP A 514 25.35 -9.53 26.31
CA TRP A 514 26.28 -9.56 27.45
C TRP A 514 27.64 -8.91 27.17
N GLY A 515 27.87 -8.40 25.95
CA GLY A 515 29.11 -7.72 25.59
C GLY A 515 29.25 -6.32 26.19
N ASP A 516 30.31 -5.64 25.79
CA ASP A 516 30.61 -4.27 26.24
C ASP A 516 29.57 -3.28 25.70
N ILE A 517 29.16 -2.35 26.57
CA ILE A 517 28.20 -1.29 26.25
C ILE A 517 29.00 -0.10 25.69
N PRO A 518 28.69 0.40 24.48
CA PRO A 518 29.38 1.55 23.91
C PRO A 518 29.33 2.78 24.81
N GLU A 519 30.43 3.55 24.88
CA GLU A 519 30.53 4.75 25.71
C GLU A 519 29.53 5.85 25.30
N ASP A 520 29.15 5.89 24.03
CA ASP A 520 28.18 6.84 23.47
C ASP A 520 26.71 6.54 23.86
N PHE A 521 26.44 5.45 24.58
CA PHE A 521 25.10 5.12 25.05
C PHE A 521 24.71 5.94 26.29
N ASP A 522 23.70 6.79 26.15
CA ASP A 522 23.19 7.62 27.23
C ASP A 522 21.65 7.50 27.44
N HIS A 523 21.14 8.27 28.39
CA HIS A 523 19.73 8.29 28.73
C HIS A 523 18.84 9.00 27.70
N GLY A 524 19.43 9.79 26.80
CA GLY A 524 18.79 10.59 25.76
C GLY A 524 19.08 10.07 24.35
N VAL A 525 19.56 8.83 24.20
CA VAL A 525 20.03 8.28 22.92
C VAL A 525 18.99 8.36 21.80
N PHE A 526 17.70 8.34 22.16
CA PHE A 526 16.58 8.45 21.23
C PHE A 526 15.96 9.84 21.12
N ASP A 527 16.44 10.86 21.85
CA ASP A 527 15.76 12.17 21.95
C ASP A 527 15.60 12.88 20.59
N ASP A 528 16.65 12.85 19.77
CA ASP A 528 16.64 13.44 18.43
C ASP A 528 15.65 12.71 17.51
N ALA A 529 15.61 11.38 17.59
CA ALA A 529 14.71 10.54 16.80
C ALA A 529 13.25 10.72 17.27
N GLU A 530 13.01 10.72 18.58
CA GLU A 530 11.70 10.97 19.20
C GLU A 530 11.14 12.33 18.76
N LYS A 531 11.95 13.39 18.82
CA LYS A 531 11.55 14.73 18.38
C LYS A 531 11.19 14.76 16.90
N SER A 532 12.00 14.10 16.05
CA SER A 532 11.76 14.01 14.61
C SER A 532 10.44 13.28 14.31
N ILE A 533 10.19 12.13 14.97
CA ILE A 533 8.98 11.34 14.75
C ILE A 533 7.74 12.02 15.35
N LYS A 534 7.84 12.68 16.50
CA LYS A 534 6.73 13.51 17.04
C LYS A 534 6.30 14.58 16.04
N TYR A 535 7.24 15.28 15.42
CA TYR A 535 6.94 16.29 14.41
C TYR A 535 6.31 15.66 13.14
N LEU A 536 6.82 14.52 12.69
CA LEU A 536 6.26 13.77 11.56
C LEU A 536 4.81 13.36 11.82
N VAL A 537 4.52 12.81 13.00
CA VAL A 537 3.18 12.40 13.42
C VAL A 537 2.26 13.62 13.53
N LEU A 538 2.73 14.72 14.13
CA LEU A 538 1.96 15.96 14.30
C LEU A 538 1.52 16.56 12.95
N THR A 539 2.37 16.47 11.93
CA THR A 539 2.13 17.08 10.62
C THR A 539 1.38 16.17 9.64
N ASN A 540 1.45 14.84 9.81
CA ASN A 540 0.87 13.89 8.86
C ASN A 540 -0.30 13.08 9.43
N THR A 541 -0.12 12.47 10.59
CA THR A 541 -1.06 11.47 11.12
C THR A 541 -2.07 12.10 12.07
N TRP A 542 -1.62 13.01 12.93
CA TRP A 542 -2.45 13.71 13.91
C TRP A 542 -3.61 14.48 13.29
N PRO A 543 -3.44 15.27 12.20
CA PRO A 543 -4.55 16.02 11.60
C PRO A 543 -5.62 15.08 11.03
N LYS A 544 -5.20 13.95 10.43
CA LYS A 544 -6.12 12.93 9.91
C LYS A 544 -6.88 12.24 11.03
N PHE A 545 -6.23 11.93 12.15
CA PHE A 545 -6.86 11.33 13.33
C PHE A 545 -7.92 12.25 13.93
N VAL A 546 -7.59 13.54 14.11
CA VAL A 546 -8.51 14.55 14.64
C VAL A 546 -9.72 14.73 13.72
N ARG A 547 -9.51 14.75 12.40
CA ARG A 547 -10.60 14.84 11.42
C ARG A 547 -11.49 13.59 11.44
N ASP A 548 -10.92 12.38 11.42
CA ASP A 548 -11.69 11.12 11.46
C ASP A 548 -12.54 11.00 12.74
N ARG A 549 -12.01 11.44 13.88
CA ARG A 549 -12.75 11.52 15.15
C ARG A 549 -13.93 12.51 15.08
N ARG A 550 -13.76 13.64 14.38
CA ARG A 550 -14.82 14.63 14.17
C ARG A 550 -15.93 14.04 13.29
N ASP A 551 -15.55 13.53 12.12
CA ASP A 551 -16.47 13.00 11.12
C ASP A 551 -17.28 11.81 11.68
N SER A 552 -16.61 10.91 12.40
CA SER A 552 -17.28 9.77 13.06
C SER A 552 -18.33 10.23 14.06
N MET A 553 -18.17 11.38 14.69
CA MET A 553 -19.12 11.86 15.68
C MET A 553 -20.25 12.68 15.07
N GLU A 554 -19.97 13.53 14.09
CA GLU A 554 -21.02 14.21 13.33
C GLU A 554 -21.96 13.19 12.68
N SER A 555 -21.41 12.06 12.19
CA SER A 555 -22.22 10.94 11.69
C SER A 555 -23.10 10.29 12.77
N PHE A 556 -22.60 10.18 14.00
CA PHE A 556 -23.35 9.62 15.14
C PHE A 556 -24.45 10.57 15.62
N GLU A 557 -24.17 11.88 15.68
CA GLU A 557 -25.15 12.92 16.04
C GLU A 557 -26.27 13.04 15.00
N ASN A 558 -25.94 12.94 13.71
CA ASN A 558 -26.93 12.94 12.62
C ASN A 558 -27.79 11.66 12.60
N ALA A 559 -27.20 10.50 12.94
CA ALA A 559 -27.95 9.25 13.10
C ALA A 559 -28.84 9.24 14.35
N GLY A 560 -28.39 9.84 15.46
CA GLY A 560 -29.17 9.93 16.70
C GLY A 560 -30.32 10.95 16.66
N SER A 561 -30.20 12.00 15.84
CA SER A 561 -31.23 13.05 15.71
C SER A 561 -32.41 12.66 14.82
N THR A 562 -32.30 11.57 14.05
CA THR A 562 -33.44 11.02 13.27
C THR A 562 -34.36 10.12 14.10
N GLU A 563 -33.95 9.66 15.29
CA GLU A 563 -34.80 8.82 16.17
C GLU A 563 -35.59 9.61 17.23
N THR A 564 -35.27 10.88 17.50
CA THR A 564 -35.95 11.69 18.54
C THR A 564 -36.95 12.74 18.01
N GLY A 565 -37.33 12.66 16.73
CA GLY A 565 -38.25 13.62 16.08
C GLY A 565 -39.66 13.09 15.77
N GLY A 566 -40.03 11.91 16.29
CA GLY A 566 -41.30 11.24 15.97
C GLY A 566 -42.33 11.26 17.10
N SER A 567 -42.71 12.43 17.61
CA SER A 567 -43.95 12.53 18.40
C SER A 567 -45.14 12.40 17.45
N MET A 568 -45.54 11.16 17.13
CA MET A 568 -46.83 10.88 16.50
C MET A 568 -47.95 11.30 17.47
N CYS A 569 -48.51 12.48 17.26
CA CYS A 569 -49.83 12.83 17.73
C CYS A 569 -50.85 11.88 17.06
N PHE A 570 -51.37 10.92 17.81
CA PHE A 570 -52.54 10.15 17.41
C PHE A 570 -53.79 11.06 17.44
N PRO A 571 -54.56 11.19 16.36
CA PRO A 571 -55.87 11.84 16.42
C PRO A 571 -56.86 10.95 17.18
N ARG A 572 -57.57 11.52 18.16
CA ARG A 572 -58.73 10.87 18.79
C ARG A 572 -59.84 10.67 17.74
N PRO A 573 -60.53 9.51 17.72
CA PRO A 573 -61.66 9.29 16.82
C PRO A 573 -62.91 10.02 17.33
N SER A 574 -63.60 10.71 16.43
CA SER A 574 -64.95 11.23 16.63
C SER A 574 -65.94 10.07 16.75
N LYS A 575 -66.74 10.07 17.83
CA LYS A 575 -67.88 9.17 18.03
C LYS A 575 -69.00 9.52 17.04
N GLN A 576 -69.67 8.47 16.55
CA GLN A 576 -71.07 8.53 16.10
C GLN A 576 -71.99 8.97 17.26
#